data_AF-A0A921B6H7-F1
#
_entry.id   AF-A0A921B6H7-F1
#
_cell.length_a   1.000
_cell.length_b   1.000
_cell.length_c   1.000
_cell.angle_alpha   90.00
_cell.angle_beta   90.00
_cell.angle_gamma   90.00
#
_symmetry.space_group_name_H-M   'P 1'
#
loop_
_entity.id
_entity.type
_entity.pdbx_description
1 polymer ?
#
loop_
_entity_poly.entity_id
_entity_poly.type
_entity_poly.pdbx_seq_one_letter_code
_entity_poly.pdbx_strand_id
1 'polypeptide(L)' 'MCWGPSCHLLGAQSILESVHSALEVTEESESPDGKVTLKYNTCLGPCAQGPCIAIDHRVFGKQTPETATKIALDLRGLKS' A
#
# COMPACT_ATOMS: atom_id res chain seq x y z
N MET A 1 -4.10 -2.78 -0.84
CA MET A 1 -4.22 -1.30 -0.73
C MET A 1 -5.63 -0.86 -1.12
N CYS A 2 -6.22 0.10 -0.41
CA CYS A 2 -7.55 0.62 -0.77
C CYS A 2 -7.49 1.53 -2.01
N TRP A 3 -8.25 1.19 -3.05
CA TRP A 3 -8.42 1.98 -4.28
C TRP A 3 -9.86 2.52 -4.44
N GLY A 4 -10.63 2.57 -3.36
CA GLY A 4 -11.98 3.13 -3.38
C GLY A 4 -12.00 4.64 -3.65
N PRO A 5 -13.12 5.21 -4.14
CA PRO A 5 -13.21 6.63 -4.49
C PRO A 5 -12.76 7.58 -3.37
N SER A 6 -13.11 7.29 -2.12
CA SER A 6 -12.69 8.10 -0.98
C SER A 6 -11.17 8.10 -0.78
N CYS A 7 -10.50 6.95 -0.91
CA CYS A 7 -9.05 6.88 -0.80
C CYS A 7 -8.37 7.51 -2.03
N HIS A 8 -8.95 7.35 -3.22
CA HIS A 8 -8.46 7.98 -4.44
C HIS A 8 -8.45 9.51 -4.33
N LEU A 9 -9.54 10.12 -3.86
CA LEU A 9 -9.63 11.57 -3.61
C LEU A 9 -8.63 12.07 -2.55
N LEU A 10 -8.24 11.21 -1.62
CA LEU A 10 -7.25 11.51 -0.57
C LEU A 10 -5.80 11.25 -1.01
N GLY A 11 -5.55 11.02 -2.31
CA GLY A 11 -4.20 10.86 -2.85
C GLY A 11 -3.65 9.44 -2.77
N ALA A 12 -4.50 8.40 -2.74
CA ALA A 12 -4.04 7.02 -2.79
C ALA A 12 -3.20 6.69 -4.04
N GLN A 13 -3.32 7.46 -5.13
CA GLN A 13 -2.51 7.22 -6.33
C GLN A 13 -1.00 7.39 -6.08
N SER A 14 -0.57 8.48 -5.44
CA SER A 14 0.86 8.72 -5.16
C SER A 14 1.44 7.70 -4.18
N ILE A 15 0.61 7.23 -3.24
CA ILE A 15 0.96 6.14 -2.33
C ILE A 15 1.18 4.85 -3.12
N LEU A 16 0.31 4.55 -4.07
CA LEU A 16 0.41 3.33 -4.87
C LEU A 16 1.67 3.33 -5.73
N GLU A 17 1.97 4.46 -6.40
CA GLU A 17 3.18 4.64 -7.19
C GLU A 17 4.46 4.43 -6.36
N SER A 18 4.46 4.90 -5.11
CA SER A 18 5.60 4.73 -4.21
C SER A 18 5.75 3.28 -3.73
N VAL A 19 4.64 2.59 -3.45
CA VAL A 19 4.62 1.16 -3.12
C VAL A 19 5.08 0.32 -4.32
N HIS A 20 4.67 0.66 -5.54
CA HIS A 20 5.15 0.02 -6.77
C HIS A 20 6.66 0.10 -6.89
N SER A 21 7.21 1.31 -6.73
CA SER A 21 8.66 1.51 -6.77
C SER A 21 9.38 0.72 -5.67
N ALA A 22 8.84 0.70 -4.45
CA ALA A 22 9.43 -0.02 -3.32
C ALA A 22 9.39 -1.55 -3.46
N LEU A 23 8.36 -2.08 -4.10
CA LEU A 23 8.19 -3.52 -4.34
C LEU A 23 8.77 -3.99 -5.67
N GLU A 24 9.25 -3.07 -6.52
CA GLU A 24 9.76 -3.34 -7.87
C GLU A 24 8.69 -4.01 -8.77
N VAL A 25 7.46 -3.52 -8.66
CA VAL A 25 6.29 -4.00 -9.42
C VAL A 25 5.59 -2.84 -10.13
N THR A 26 4.85 -3.12 -11.20
CA THR A 26 4.08 -2.12 -11.95
C THR A 26 2.57 -2.26 -11.79
N GLU A 27 2.12 -3.39 -11.24
CA GLU A 27 0.71 -3.75 -11.07
C GLU A 27 0.53 -4.69 -9.87
N GLU A 28 -0.64 -5.33 -9.76
CA GLU A 28 -0.94 -6.31 -8.71
C GLU A 28 -0.14 -7.62 -8.86
N SER A 29 1.13 -7.59 -8.45
CA SER A 29 2.02 -8.76 -8.50
C SER A 29 2.72 -9.02 -7.17
N GLU A 30 3.41 -10.17 -7.14
CA GLU A 30 4.36 -10.50 -6.09
C GLU A 30 5.70 -9.80 -6.35
N SER A 31 6.38 -9.40 -5.27
CA SER A 31 7.73 -8.83 -5.34
C SER A 31 8.74 -9.87 -5.83
N PRO A 32 9.88 -9.46 -6.44
CA PRO A 32 10.86 -10.42 -6.98
C PRO A 32 11.46 -11.41 -5.97
N ASP A 33 11.42 -11.07 -4.68
CA ASP A 33 11.90 -11.90 -3.57
C ASP A 33 10.82 -12.83 -2.98
N GLY A 34 9.59 -12.81 -3.51
CA GLY A 34 8.48 -13.66 -3.05
C GLY A 34 7.95 -13.33 -1.66
N LYS A 35 8.32 -12.17 -1.09
CA LYS A 35 7.97 -11.83 0.31
C LYS A 35 6.68 -11.05 0.44
N VAL A 36 6.32 -10.25 -0.57
CA VAL A 36 5.17 -9.35 -0.52
C VAL A 36 4.37 -9.45 -1.79
N THR A 37 3.06 -9.62 -1.65
CA THR A 37 2.13 -9.58 -2.79
C THR A 37 1.26 -8.34 -2.70
N LEU A 38 1.37 -7.47 -3.71
CA LEU A 38 0.55 -6.29 -3.81
C LEU A 38 -0.80 -6.65 -4.42
N LYS A 39 -1.87 -6.29 -3.70
CA LYS A 39 -3.25 -6.39 -4.17
C LYS A 39 -4.01 -5.10 -3.93
N TYR A 40 -4.91 -4.75 -4.83
CA TYR A 40 -5.83 -3.64 -4.73
C TYR A 40 -7.14 -4.16 -4.15
N ASN A 41 -7.77 -3.34 -3.32
CA ASN A 41 -9.06 -3.64 -2.75
C ASN A 41 -9.94 -2.40 -2.87
N THR A 42 -11.19 -2.58 -3.26
CA THR A 42 -12.11 -1.46 -3.51
C THR A 42 -12.53 -0.75 -2.22
N CYS A 43 -12.64 -1.46 -1.09
CA CYS A 43 -12.92 -0.85 0.20
C CYS A 43 -12.33 -1.66 1.35
N LEU A 44 -11.70 -0.97 2.29
CA LEU A 44 -11.21 -1.56 3.55
C LEU A 44 -12.09 -1.21 4.76
N GLY A 45 -13.07 -0.30 4.60
CA GLY A 45 -14.00 0.10 5.66
C GLY A 45 -13.74 1.48 6.28
N PRO A 46 -12.56 1.78 6.87
CA PRO A 46 -12.37 2.98 7.68
C PRO A 46 -12.04 4.21 6.82
N CYS A 47 -13.00 4.66 5.99
CA CYS A 47 -12.81 5.81 5.10
C CYS A 47 -12.44 7.11 5.85
N ALA A 48 -12.88 7.26 7.10
CA ALA A 48 -12.49 8.39 7.97
C ALA A 48 -10.99 8.41 8.32
N GLN A 49 -10.29 7.31 8.08
CA GLN A 49 -8.85 7.17 8.24
C GLN A 49 -8.15 6.92 6.91
N GLY A 50 -8.78 7.24 5.77
CA GLY A 50 -8.14 7.11 4.46
C GLY A 50 -6.93 8.05 4.29
N PRO A 51 -5.99 7.74 3.39
CA PRO A 51 -5.84 6.48 2.63
C PRO A 51 -5.44 5.27 3.50
N CYS A 52 -5.91 4.08 3.11
CA CYS A 52 -5.73 2.85 3.90
C CYS A 52 -4.96 1.75 3.17
N ILE A 53 -4.08 1.06 3.89
CA ILE A 53 -3.40 -0.18 3.47
C ILE A 53 -3.78 -1.29 4.45
N ALA A 54 -3.83 -2.54 3.99
CA ALA A 54 -4.00 -3.70 4.86
C ALA A 54 -2.80 -4.63 4.70
N ILE A 55 -2.28 -5.13 5.81
CA ILE A 55 -1.23 -6.15 5.89
C ILE A 55 -1.66 -7.18 6.93
N ASP A 56 -1.63 -8.46 6.57
CA ASP A 56 -2.03 -9.59 7.42
C ASP A 56 -3.34 -9.33 8.20
N HIS A 57 -4.39 -8.94 7.48
CA HIS A 57 -5.73 -8.63 8.01
C HIS A 57 -5.83 -7.40 8.93
N ARG A 58 -4.73 -6.65 9.12
CA ARG A 58 -4.72 -5.41 9.91
C ARG A 58 -4.74 -4.21 8.98
N VAL A 59 -5.65 -3.28 9.25
CA VAL A 59 -5.80 -2.06 8.46
C VAL A 59 -5.01 -0.91 9.09
N PHE A 60 -4.25 -0.21 8.27
CA PHE A 60 -3.43 0.95 8.59
C PHE A 60 -3.97 2.14 7.80
N GLY A 61 -4.55 3.10 8.50
CA GLY A 61 -5.05 4.35 7.91
C GLY A 61 -4.01 5.47 7.91
N LYS A 62 -4.39 6.63 7.35
CA LYS A 62 -3.61 7.87 7.27
C LYS A 62 -2.23 7.64 6.65
N GLN A 63 -2.19 6.77 5.64
CA GLN A 63 -0.94 6.45 4.97
C GLN A 63 -0.50 7.60 4.08
N THR A 64 0.80 7.82 4.02
CA THR A 64 1.47 8.71 3.07
C THR A 64 2.39 7.89 2.17
N PRO A 65 2.91 8.46 1.06
CA PRO A 65 3.90 7.79 0.23
C PRO A 65 5.11 7.29 1.03
N GLU A 66 5.57 8.08 1.99
CA GLU A 66 6.73 7.76 2.83
C GLU A 66 6.42 6.61 3.80
N THR A 67 5.27 6.65 4.49
CA THR A 67 4.92 5.60 5.45
C THR A 67 4.64 4.27 4.74
N ALA A 68 3.99 4.31 3.58
CA ALA A 68 3.68 3.12 2.79
C ALA A 68 4.94 2.49 2.19
N THR A 69 5.87 3.31 1.69
CA THR A 69 7.18 2.85 1.20
C THR A 69 7.96 2.15 2.32
N LYS A 70 8.01 2.77 3.50
CA LYS A 70 8.67 2.17 4.66
C LYS A 70 8.07 0.81 5.01
N ILE A 71 6.74 0.71 5.09
CA ILE A 71 6.05 -0.56 5.36
C ILE A 71 6.42 -1.61 4.29
N ALA A 72 6.39 -1.25 3.00
CA ALA A 72 6.70 -2.16 1.91
C ALA A 72 8.14 -2.71 2.00
N LEU A 73 9.12 -1.84 2.27
CA LEU A 73 10.53 -2.21 2.43
C LEU A 73 10.78 -3.05 3.69
N ASP A 74 10.15 -2.67 4.80
CA ASP A 74 10.22 -3.40 6.08
C ASP A 74 9.70 -4.83 5.93
N LEU A 75 8.59 -5.04 5.20
CA LEU A 75 8.03 -6.37 4.92
C LEU A 75 8.96 -7.22 4.05
N ARG A 76 9.69 -6.61 3.11
CA ARG A 76 10.73 -7.29 2.33
C ARG A 76 12.01 -7.56 3.14
N GLY A 77 12.13 -7.00 4.34
CA GLY A 77 13.34 -7.04 5.16
C GLY A 77 14.48 -6.18 4.60
N LEU A 78 14.17 -5.25 3.71
CA LEU A 78 15.09 -4.30 3.12
C LEU A 78 15.09 -3.03 3.98
N LYS A 79 15.75 -3.10 5.14
CA LYS A 79 15.84 -1.92 6.02
C LYS A 79 16.57 -0.78 5.29
N SER A 80 15.93 0.39 5.28
CA SER A 80 16.54 1.68 4.94
C SER A 80 17.17 2.33 6.16
#